data_AF-A0A8D8YXV9-F1
#
_entry.id   AF-A0A8D8YXV9-F1
#
_cell.length_a   1.000
_cell.length_b   1.000
_cell.length_c   1.000
_cell.angle_alpha   90.00
_cell.angle_beta   90.00
_cell.angle_gamma   90.00
#
_symmetry.space_group_name_H-M   'P 1'
#
loop_
_entity.id
_entity.type
_entity.pdbx_description
1 polymer ?
#
loop_
_entity_poly.entity_id
_entity_poly.type
_entity_poly.pdbx_seq_one_letter_code
_entity_poly.pdbx_strand_id
1 'polypeptide(L)'
;MWKEHTNSKTQVCVWRHRRIHGLSCSKSAGRISRHRGLNAIILRALTAIHMHPTLEPVGISRNNGKRPDGATMGAWSKGQKLLWDATCVDTLAQSYVNRTSQKGGAAAEIAC
;
A
#
# COMPACT_ATOMS: atom_id res chain seq x y z
N MET A 1 -8.41 -0.39 -14.31
CA MET A 1 -9.78 -0.95 -14.40
C MET A 1 -10.00 -1.88 -13.23
N TRP A 2 -10.91 -1.48 -12.34
CA TRP A 2 -11.32 -2.23 -11.15
C TRP A 2 -11.95 -3.56 -11.59
N LYS A 3 -11.49 -4.67 -11.03
CA LYS A 3 -12.22 -5.93 -11.10
C LYS A 3 -12.34 -6.50 -9.71
N GLU A 4 -13.55 -6.48 -9.20
CA GLU A 4 -13.95 -7.18 -8.00
C GLU A 4 -14.00 -8.68 -8.32
N HIS A 5 -13.25 -9.48 -7.58
CA HIS A 5 -13.49 -10.92 -7.54
C HIS A 5 -13.94 -11.25 -6.12
N THR A 6 -15.26 -11.41 -5.98
CA THR A 6 -15.90 -11.87 -4.76
C THR A 6 -15.69 -13.37 -4.65
N ASN A 7 -14.85 -13.79 -3.70
CA ASN A 7 -15.01 -15.10 -3.07
C ASN A 7 -15.52 -14.84 -1.64
N SER A 8 -16.52 -15.60 -1.20
CA SER A 8 -17.53 -15.24 -0.18
C SER A 8 -17.05 -14.87 1.24
N LYS A 9 -15.73 -14.77 1.48
CA LYS A 9 -15.15 -14.44 2.80
C LYS A 9 -14.02 -13.40 2.77
N THR A 10 -13.60 -12.92 1.60
CA THR A 10 -12.50 -11.94 1.49
C THR A 10 -12.71 -11.04 0.27
N GLN A 11 -12.82 -9.73 0.48
CA GLN A 11 -12.63 -8.77 -0.61
C GLN A 11 -11.14 -8.66 -0.89
N VAL A 12 -10.71 -9.21 -2.03
CA VAL A 12 -9.31 -9.11 -2.49
C VAL A 12 -9.26 -8.05 -3.58
N CYS A 13 -8.86 -6.83 -3.22
CA CYS A 13 -8.57 -5.76 -4.16
C CYS A 13 -7.17 -5.96 -4.73
N VAL A 14 -7.08 -6.39 -5.98
CA VAL A 14 -5.80 -6.68 -6.63
C VAL A 14 -5.42 -5.52 -7.56
N TRP A 15 -4.36 -4.78 -7.22
CA TRP A 15 -3.81 -3.78 -8.15
C TRP A 15 -3.09 -4.47 -9.32
N ARG A 16 -3.36 -4.00 -10.54
CA ARG A 16 -2.70 -4.40 -11.80
C ARG A 16 -2.16 -3.13 -12.46
N HIS A 17 -0.98 -2.69 -12.03
CA HIS A 17 -0.18 -1.74 -12.80
C HIS A 17 1.30 -2.00 -12.54
N ARG A 18 2.11 -1.77 -13.57
CA ARG A 18 3.57 -1.93 -13.56
C ARG A 18 4.15 -1.20 -12.36
N ARG A 19 4.99 -1.89 -11.57
CA ARG A 19 5.76 -1.31 -10.46
C ARG A 19 6.80 -0.32 -11.00
N ILE A 20 6.41 0.93 -11.16
CA ILE A 20 7.34 1.99 -11.56
C ILE A 20 7.19 3.14 -10.59
N HIS A 21 7.78 2.97 -9.40
CA HIS A 21 8.89 3.82 -8.94
C HIS A 21 9.11 3.69 -7.42
N GLY A 22 8.08 3.87 -6.58
CA GLY A 22 8.21 4.04 -5.12
C GLY A 22 9.11 3.04 -4.38
N LEU A 23 8.86 1.74 -4.49
CA LEU A 23 9.66 0.71 -3.79
C LEU A 23 10.73 0.05 -4.66
N SER A 24 10.59 0.14 -5.99
CA SER A 24 11.45 -0.53 -6.95
C SER A 24 12.69 0.29 -7.32
N CYS A 25 12.65 1.61 -7.16
CA CYS A 25 13.77 2.49 -7.45
C CYS A 25 14.84 2.39 -6.34
N SER A 26 15.94 1.68 -6.60
CA SER A 26 17.06 1.55 -5.65
C SER A 26 17.70 2.89 -5.28
N LYS A 27 17.62 3.88 -6.18
CA LYS A 27 18.13 5.25 -5.98
C LYS A 27 17.24 6.10 -5.07
N SER A 28 15.98 5.70 -4.83
CA SER A 28 15.08 6.46 -3.96
C SER A 28 15.48 6.25 -2.51
N ALA A 29 16.21 7.23 -1.97
CA ALA A 29 16.64 7.24 -0.58
C ALA A 29 15.43 7.27 0.36
N GLY A 30 15.50 6.50 1.44
CA GLY A 30 14.42 6.43 2.44
C GLY A 30 13.12 5.77 1.96
N ARG A 31 13.06 5.18 0.75
CA ARG A 31 11.84 4.54 0.23
C ARG A 31 11.24 3.51 1.17
N ILE A 32 12.09 2.68 1.77
CA ILE A 32 11.69 1.63 2.71
C ILE A 32 11.20 2.26 4.01
N SER A 33 11.87 3.32 4.49
CA SER A 33 11.47 4.04 5.70
C SER A 33 10.11 4.72 5.53
N ARG A 34 9.86 5.43 4.41
CA ARG A 34 8.56 6.06 4.13
C ARG A 34 7.44 5.02 4.02
N HIS A 35 7.67 3.95 3.27
CA HIS A 35 6.70 2.87 3.11
C HIS A 35 6.38 2.17 4.43
N ARG A 36 7.40 1.85 5.24
CA ARG A 36 7.21 1.32 6.60
C ARG A 36 6.48 2.31 7.50
N GLY A 37 6.79 3.59 7.42
CA GLY A 37 6.13 4.65 8.18
C GLY A 37 4.64 4.75 7.86
N LEU A 38 4.26 4.73 6.59
CA LEU A 38 2.85 4.71 6.18
C LEU A 38 2.14 3.44 6.67
N ASN A 39 2.75 2.28 6.48
CA ASN A 39 2.20 1.03 6.98
C ASN A 39 2.03 1.02 8.51
N ALA A 40 2.96 1.63 9.26
CA ALA A 40 2.85 1.79 10.70
C ALA A 40 1.70 2.72 11.11
N ILE A 41 1.43 3.78 10.35
CA ILE A 41 0.27 4.66 10.59
C ILE A 41 -1.04 3.91 10.38
N ILE A 42 -1.18 3.16 9.27
CA ILE A 42 -2.37 2.35 8.99
C ILE A 42 -2.56 1.31 10.09
N LEU A 43 -1.49 0.59 10.46
CA LEU A 43 -1.50 -0.40 11.54
C LEU A 43 -2.02 0.22 12.84
N ARG A 44 -1.44 1.35 13.27
CA ARG A 44 -1.83 2.05 14.50
C ARG A 44 -3.27 2.54 14.45
N ALA A 45 -3.72 3.09 13.33
CA ALA A 45 -5.09 3.58 13.18
C ALA A 45 -6.10 2.44 13.31
N LEU A 46 -5.83 1.29 12.69
CA LEU A 46 -6.66 0.09 12.81
C LEU A 46 -6.63 -0.48 14.24
N THR A 47 -5.46 -0.54 14.88
CA THR A 47 -5.35 -0.97 16.27
C THR A 47 -6.11 -0.04 17.22
N ALA A 48 -6.12 1.27 16.96
CA ALA A 48 -6.82 2.25 17.79
C ALA A 48 -8.35 2.06 17.78
N ILE A 49 -8.91 1.48 16.72
CA ILE A 49 -10.33 1.11 16.64
C ILE A 49 -10.58 -0.36 16.99
N HIS A 50 -9.69 -0.93 17.82
CA HIS A 50 -9.77 -2.30 18.35
C HIS A 50 -9.80 -3.40 17.27
N MET A 51 -9.25 -3.12 16.08
CA MET A 51 -9.01 -4.16 15.10
C MET A 51 -7.72 -4.90 15.41
N HIS A 52 -7.58 -6.09 14.83
CA HIS A 52 -6.36 -6.89 14.89
C HIS A 52 -5.66 -6.90 13.51
N PRO A 53 -4.99 -5.80 13.12
CA PRO A 53 -4.25 -5.74 11.87
C PRO A 53 -2.89 -6.46 11.97
N THR A 54 -2.46 -7.05 10.86
CA THR A 54 -1.16 -7.71 10.69
C THR A 54 -0.48 -7.16 9.44
N LEU A 55 0.81 -6.84 9.54
CA LEU A 55 1.64 -6.53 8.39
C LEU A 55 2.11 -7.80 7.70
N GLU A 56 2.20 -7.72 6.39
CA GLU A 56 2.62 -8.76 5.48
C GLU A 56 2.08 -10.17 5.82
N PRO A 57 0.76 -10.37 5.74
CA PRO A 57 0.13 -11.62 6.12
C PRO A 57 0.50 -12.76 5.16
N VAL A 58 0.78 -13.93 5.73
CA VAL A 58 1.13 -15.15 4.99
C VAL A 58 -0.15 -15.90 4.60
N GLY A 59 -0.18 -16.51 3.41
CA GLY A 59 -1.24 -17.44 3.02
C GLY A 59 -2.55 -16.81 2.52
N ILE A 60 -2.61 -15.49 2.30
CA ILE A 60 -3.83 -14.80 1.79
C ILE A 60 -4.06 -15.08 0.29
N SER A 61 -3.00 -15.32 -0.48
CA SER A 61 -3.04 -15.54 -1.93
C SER A 61 -2.37 -16.88 -2.25
N ARG A 62 -3.12 -17.82 -2.83
CA ARG A 62 -2.60 -19.14 -3.25
C ARG A 62 -2.19 -19.20 -4.73
N ASN A 63 -2.85 -18.42 -5.60
CA ASN A 63 -2.71 -18.58 -7.05
C ASN A 63 -2.04 -17.39 -7.76
N ASN A 64 -2.02 -16.21 -7.15
CA ASN A 64 -1.60 -14.97 -7.80
C ASN A 64 -0.25 -14.43 -7.30
N GLY A 65 0.37 -15.05 -6.28
CA GLY A 65 1.66 -14.63 -5.72
C GLY A 65 1.67 -13.20 -5.19
N LYS A 66 0.49 -12.60 -4.97
CA LYS A 66 0.35 -11.21 -4.53
C LYS A 66 0.24 -11.20 -3.02
N ARG A 67 1.24 -10.59 -2.39
CA ARG A 67 1.31 -10.37 -0.95
C ARG A 67 0.88 -8.92 -0.69
N PRO A 68 -0.26 -8.68 -0.04
CA PRO A 68 -0.62 -7.34 0.40
C PRO A 68 0.35 -6.87 1.51
N ASP A 69 0.50 -5.56 1.65
CA ASP A 69 1.29 -4.96 2.73
C ASP A 69 0.70 -5.26 4.11
N GLY A 70 -0.63 -5.43 4.22
CA GLY A 70 -1.26 -5.83 5.47
C GLY A 70 -2.72 -6.29 5.32
N ALA A 71 -3.23 -6.85 6.41
CA ALA A 71 -4.61 -7.34 6.53
C ALA A 71 -5.17 -7.21 7.94
N THR A 72 -6.49 -7.11 8.09
CA THR A 72 -7.16 -7.36 9.37
C THR A 72 -7.40 -8.85 9.59
N MET A 73 -7.16 -9.36 10.80
CA MET A 73 -7.46 -10.74 11.16
C MET A 73 -8.96 -10.97 11.37
N GLY A 74 -9.65 -9.94 11.90
CA GLY A 74 -11.11 -9.89 12.08
C GLY A 74 -11.84 -9.19 10.92
N ALA A 75 -13.17 -9.27 10.96
CA ALA A 75 -14.03 -8.59 10.00
C ALA A 75 -14.00 -7.08 10.19
N TRP A 76 -13.69 -6.36 9.12
CA TRP A 76 -13.77 -4.90 9.04
C TRP A 76 -15.21 -4.44 8.81
N SER A 77 -15.85 -4.99 7.77
CA SER A 77 -17.21 -4.62 7.38
C SER A 77 -17.89 -5.80 6.71
N LYS A 78 -19.19 -6.00 6.96
CA LYS A 78 -20.00 -7.09 6.38
C LYS A 78 -19.38 -8.49 6.54
N GLY A 79 -18.66 -8.74 7.64
CA GLY A 79 -17.97 -10.00 7.88
C GLY A 79 -16.68 -10.20 7.06
N GLN A 80 -16.24 -9.21 6.28
CA GLN A 80 -15.07 -9.31 5.41
C GLN A 80 -13.85 -8.66 6.03
N LYS A 81 -12.68 -9.29 5.81
CA LYS A 81 -11.38 -8.74 6.22
C LYS A 81 -10.97 -7.61 5.28
N LEU A 82 -10.33 -6.59 5.83
CA LEU A 82 -9.69 -5.52 5.06
C LEU A 82 -8.29 -5.97 4.65
N LEU A 83 -7.95 -5.83 3.37
CA LEU A 83 -6.60 -6.00 2.84
C LEU A 83 -6.15 -4.65 2.27
N TRP A 84 -4.89 -4.28 2.47
CA TRP A 84 -4.35 -3.05 1.91
C TRP A 84 -2.94 -3.22 1.33
N ASP A 85 -2.62 -2.32 0.40
CA ASP A 85 -1.31 -2.16 -0.23
C ASP A 85 -1.02 -0.65 -0.25
N ALA A 86 -0.02 -0.21 0.53
CA ALA A 86 0.27 1.20 0.73
C ALA A 86 1.32 1.65 -0.30
N THR A 87 1.00 2.67 -1.09
CA THR A 87 1.95 3.27 -2.03
C THR A 87 2.27 4.70 -1.62
N CYS A 88 3.56 5.04 -1.57
CA CYS A 88 4.02 6.40 -1.40
C CYS A 88 4.46 7.00 -2.74
N VAL A 89 4.28 8.30 -2.88
CA VAL A 89 4.80 9.08 -4.01
C VAL A 89 6.33 9.03 -4.00
N ASP A 90 6.92 8.83 -5.18
CA ASP A 90 8.38 8.80 -5.34
C ASP A 90 8.87 10.08 -5.98
N THR A 91 9.80 10.77 -5.31
CA THR A 91 10.45 11.95 -5.88
C THR A 91 11.25 11.62 -7.14
N LEU A 92 11.66 10.36 -7.30
CA LEU A 92 12.40 9.89 -8.47
C LEU A 92 11.50 9.27 -9.55
N ALA A 93 10.18 9.35 -9.42
CA ALA A 93 9.29 8.96 -10.51
C ALA A 93 9.48 9.91 -11.70
N GLN A 94 9.51 9.37 -12.93
CA GLN A 94 9.71 10.17 -14.14
C GLN A 94 8.69 11.31 -14.28
N SER A 95 7.46 11.10 -13.83
CA SER A 95 6.39 12.10 -13.82
C SER A 95 6.62 13.24 -12.83
N TYR A 96 7.43 13.02 -11.79
CA TYR A 96 7.65 13.99 -10.70
C TYR A 96 9.06 14.58 -10.70
N VAL A 97 10.05 13.89 -11.30
CA VAL A 97 11.48 14.22 -11.24
C VAL A 97 11.78 15.65 -11.68
N ASN A 98 11.07 16.17 -12.69
CA ASN A 98 11.28 17.54 -13.17
C ASN A 98 10.95 18.59 -12.12
N ARG A 99 9.95 18.36 -11.26
CA ARG A 99 9.54 19.30 -10.21
C ARG A 99 10.27 19.03 -8.89
N THR A 100 10.50 17.76 -8.56
CA THR A 100 11.13 17.35 -7.30
C THR A 100 12.63 17.61 -7.28
N SER A 101 13.27 17.74 -8.45
CA SER A 101 14.66 18.18 -8.56
C SER A 101 14.84 19.68 -8.27
N GLN A 102 13.79 20.48 -8.47
CA GLN A 102 13.85 21.93 -8.32
C GLN A 102 13.40 22.40 -6.93
N LYS A 103 12.41 21.72 -6.34
CA LYS A 103 11.81 22.10 -5.06
C LYS A 103 11.59 20.89 -4.15
N GLY A 104 12.15 20.95 -2.95
CA GLY A 104 11.86 19.98 -1.89
C GLY A 104 10.36 19.96 -1.57
N GLY A 105 9.78 18.76 -1.45
CA GLY A 105 8.35 18.60 -1.17
C GLY A 105 7.42 18.67 -2.39
N ALA A 106 7.90 19.00 -3.59
CA ALA A 106 7.04 19.10 -4.78
C ALA A 106 6.28 17.80 -5.11
N ALA A 107 6.85 16.63 -4.80
CA ALA A 107 6.16 15.35 -4.95
C ALA A 107 4.91 15.26 -4.07
N ALA A 108 4.98 15.76 -2.84
CA ALA A 108 3.85 15.74 -1.91
C ALA A 108 2.76 16.72 -2.37
N GLU A 109 3.15 17.93 -2.80
CA GLU A 109 2.22 18.95 -3.30
C GLU A 109 1.44 18.49 -4.54
N ILE A 110 2.05 17.70 -5.44
CA ILE A 110 1.39 17.20 -6.65
C ILE A 110 0.41 16.05 -6.33
N ALA A 111 0.65 15.33 -5.24
CA ALA A 111 -0.09 14.12 -4.92
C ALA A 111 -1.32 14.34 -4.04
N CYS A 112 -1.50 15.56 -3.50
CA CYS A 112 -2.68 16.01 -2.77
C CYS A 112 -3.65 16.73 -3.71
#